data_AF-A0A523FL48-F1
#
_entry.id   AF-A0A523FL48-F1
#
_cell.length_a   1.000
_cell.length_b   1.000
_cell.length_c   1.000
_cell.angle_alpha   90.00
_cell.angle_beta   90.00
_cell.angle_gamma   90.00
#
_symmetry.space_group_name_H-M   'P 1'
#
loop_
_entity.id
_entity.type
_entity.pdbx_description
1 polymer ?
#
loop_
_entity_poly.entity_id
_entity_poly.type
_entity_poly.pdbx_seq_one_letter_code
_entity_poly.pdbx_strand_id
1 'polypeptide(L)'
;MNDFSFSNRVKGLVALGATAFLFSTSAIQADGLNVAYNAQEQISPCVIGEYSVPRVLVDVSGIDSSEGTLRVQIYNDNPDDFLVSGKKVLRVEVPTQEDFQQVCVTFPAAGTYSMAVMHDKNSNGRADIFTEGFGFSNNPSLTFGPPEHEETLFEVANGVKKMDVALTYYFQLEKKDSKRRRRR
;
A
#
# COMPACT_ATOMS: atom_id res chain seq x y z
N MET A 1 23.91 21.40 47.96
CA MET A 1 24.94 21.04 46.96
C MET A 1 24.92 22.12 45.89
N ASN A 2 25.98 22.94 45.92
CA ASN A 2 26.55 23.77 44.85
C ASN A 2 25.75 25.06 44.53
N ASP A 3 25.90 26.13 45.32
CA ASP A 3 26.95 27.19 45.22
C ASP A 3 27.08 27.83 43.83
N PHE A 4 26.44 29.00 43.68
CA PHE A 4 26.75 29.98 42.64
C PHE A 4 27.19 31.27 43.32
N SER A 5 28.49 31.52 43.31
CA SER A 5 29.10 32.74 43.80
C SER A 5 30.05 33.34 42.76
N PHE A 6 29.83 34.63 42.53
CA PHE A 6 30.77 35.70 42.15
C PHE A 6 31.66 35.57 40.90
N SER A 7 31.51 36.51 39.97
CA SER A 7 32.25 37.78 40.01
C SER A 7 32.28 38.47 38.63
N ASN A 8 31.77 39.69 38.58
CA ASN A 8 31.98 40.64 37.49
C ASN A 8 33.43 41.15 37.49
N ARG A 9 34.16 41.07 36.37
CA ARG A 9 35.23 42.03 36.03
C ARG A 9 35.32 42.26 34.52
N VAL A 10 34.96 43.47 34.12
CA VAL A 10 35.27 44.07 32.81
C VAL A 10 36.62 44.77 32.91
N LYS A 11 37.59 44.33 32.12
CA LYS A 11 38.80 45.07 31.67
C LYS A 11 39.15 44.41 30.32
N GLY A 12 38.96 45.01 29.14
CA GLY A 12 39.60 46.24 28.68
C GLY A 12 41.02 45.92 28.20
N LEU A 13 41.24 45.68 26.90
CA LEU A 13 42.23 46.38 26.05
C LEU A 13 42.34 45.74 24.65
N VAL A 14 42.64 46.63 23.71
CA VAL A 14 42.85 46.49 22.27
C VAL A 14 44.14 45.73 21.93
N ALA A 15 44.12 44.92 20.86
CA ALA A 15 45.32 44.68 20.05
C ALA A 15 44.94 44.40 18.59
N LEU A 16 45.41 45.28 17.70
CA LEU A 16 45.48 45.13 16.25
C LEU A 16 46.46 44.00 15.89
N GLY A 17 46.09 43.13 14.95
CA GLY A 17 46.99 42.13 14.39
C GLY A 17 46.32 41.30 13.31
N ALA A 18 46.51 41.71 12.05
CA ALA A 18 46.04 41.01 10.87
C ALA A 18 46.92 39.79 10.55
N THR A 19 46.32 38.60 10.40
CA THR A 19 46.81 37.56 9.49
C THR A 19 45.63 36.75 8.98
N ALA A 20 45.43 36.80 7.66
CA ALA A 20 44.45 36.02 6.93
C ALA A 20 44.86 34.54 6.88
N PHE A 21 43.94 33.65 7.24
CA PHE A 21 43.79 32.35 6.60
C PHE A 21 42.29 32.09 6.42
N LEU A 22 41.86 32.24 5.17
CA LEU A 22 40.53 31.87 4.71
C LEU A 22 40.48 30.34 4.64
N PHE A 23 40.01 29.69 5.70
CA PHE A 23 39.34 28.42 5.55
C PHE A 23 37.85 28.71 5.56
N SER A 24 37.30 28.97 4.36
CA SER A 24 35.87 28.86 4.14
C SER A 24 35.49 27.40 4.34
N THR A 25 35.15 27.02 5.57
CA THR A 25 34.45 25.76 5.79
C THR A 25 33.07 25.93 5.18
N SER A 26 32.85 25.35 4.01
CA SER A 26 31.50 25.12 3.53
C SER A 26 30.82 24.25 4.58
N ALA A 27 29.93 24.83 5.37
CA ALA A 27 28.97 24.03 6.10
C ALA A 27 28.15 23.33 5.01
N ILE A 28 28.36 22.03 4.83
CA ILE A 28 27.40 21.20 4.11
C ILE A 28 26.16 21.23 5.01
N GLN A 29 25.20 22.09 4.68
CA GLN A 29 23.85 21.90 5.18
C GLN A 29 23.40 20.55 4.63
N ALA A 30 23.34 19.56 5.52
CA ALA A 30 22.46 18.44 5.29
C ALA A 30 21.05 19.03 5.33
N ASP A 31 20.54 19.39 4.15
CA ASP A 31 19.12 19.58 3.97
C ASP A 31 18.50 18.22 4.32
N GLY A 32 18.07 18.12 5.57
CA GLY A 32 17.15 17.07 5.98
C GLY A 32 15.98 17.19 5.03
N LEU A 33 15.88 16.24 4.10
CA LEU A 33 14.74 16.05 3.22
C LEU A 33 13.54 15.78 4.12
N ASN A 34 12.92 16.87 4.60
CA ASN A 34 11.58 16.85 5.13
C ASN A 34 10.66 16.65 3.93
N VAL A 35 10.64 15.42 3.40
CA VAL A 35 9.54 14.97 2.57
C VAL A 35 8.37 14.87 3.52
N ALA A 36 7.62 15.96 3.64
CA ALA A 36 6.28 15.93 4.18
C ALA A 36 5.49 14.99 3.27
N TYR A 37 5.40 13.72 3.68
CA TYR A 37 4.64 12.68 3.02
C TYR A 37 3.16 13.08 3.14
N ASN A 38 2.70 13.89 2.19
CA ASN A 38 1.32 14.33 2.16
C ASN A 38 0.45 13.10 1.93
N ALA A 39 -0.55 12.87 2.77
CA ALA A 39 -1.52 11.78 2.61
C ALA A 39 -2.26 11.82 1.25
N GLN A 40 -2.16 12.93 0.50
CA GLN A 40 -2.66 13.05 -0.87
C GLN A 40 -1.79 12.34 -1.92
N GLU A 41 -0.53 12.02 -1.64
CA GLU A 41 0.26 11.15 -2.54
C GLU A 41 -0.25 9.70 -2.55
N GLN A 42 -0.97 9.26 -1.51
CA GLN A 42 -1.57 7.92 -1.48
C GLN A 42 -2.79 7.78 -2.41
N ILE A 43 -3.31 8.89 -2.94
CA ILE A 43 -4.43 8.93 -3.89
C ILE A 43 -3.94 9.39 -5.28
N SER A 44 -2.63 9.55 -5.47
CA SER A 44 -2.09 9.85 -6.80
C SER A 44 -2.37 8.65 -7.72
N PRO A 45 -2.98 8.85 -8.90
CA PRO A 45 -3.17 7.77 -9.84
C PRO A 45 -1.82 7.12 -10.12
N CYS A 46 -1.78 5.79 -10.24
CA CYS A 46 -0.61 5.09 -10.75
C CYS A 46 -0.42 5.54 -12.21
N VAL A 47 0.31 6.64 -12.42
CA VAL A 47 0.74 7.06 -13.75
C VAL A 47 1.79 6.04 -14.18
N ILE A 48 1.68 5.52 -15.40
CA ILE A 48 2.65 4.54 -15.89
C ILE A 48 3.99 5.24 -16.10
N GLY A 49 5.05 4.74 -15.46
CA GLY A 49 6.38 5.31 -15.50
C GLY A 49 7.37 4.56 -14.62
N GLU A 50 8.61 5.05 -14.60
CA GLU A 50 9.65 4.52 -13.72
C GLU A 50 9.57 5.21 -12.36
N TYR A 51 9.50 4.40 -11.30
CA TYR A 51 9.48 4.85 -9.91
C TYR A 51 10.58 4.13 -9.15
N SER A 52 11.17 4.79 -8.16
CA SER A 52 12.18 4.19 -7.28
C SER A 52 11.63 3.12 -6.34
N VAL A 53 10.31 2.98 -6.26
CA VAL A 53 9.59 1.98 -5.47
C VAL A 53 8.59 1.22 -6.35
N PRO A 54 8.24 -0.03 -6.02
CA PRO A 54 7.26 -0.78 -6.80
C PRO A 54 5.84 -0.24 -6.58
N ARG A 55 5.05 -0.23 -7.64
CA ARG A 55 3.62 0.10 -7.62
C ARG A 55 2.86 -0.92 -8.46
N VAL A 56 1.63 -1.21 -8.04
CA VAL A 56 0.67 -1.99 -8.83
C VAL A 56 -0.56 -1.14 -9.08
N LEU A 57 -0.89 -0.92 -10.36
CA LEU A 57 -2.19 -0.41 -10.77
C LEU A 57 -3.11 -1.62 -10.92
N VAL A 58 -4.06 -1.76 -9.99
CA VAL A 58 -5.01 -2.86 -9.94
C VAL A 58 -6.28 -2.44 -10.66
N ASP A 59 -6.57 -3.12 -11.76
CA ASP A 59 -7.79 -2.99 -12.55
C ASP A 59 -8.82 -3.97 -11.98
N VAL A 60 -9.67 -3.50 -11.07
CA VAL A 60 -10.67 -4.32 -10.40
C VAL A 60 -11.96 -4.33 -11.21
N SER A 61 -12.49 -5.53 -11.49
CA SER A 61 -13.68 -5.73 -12.31
C SER A 61 -14.73 -6.60 -11.62
N GLY A 62 -15.97 -6.54 -12.10
CA GLY A 62 -17.08 -7.33 -11.59
C GLY A 62 -17.64 -6.80 -10.28
N ILE A 63 -17.51 -5.50 -10.02
CA ILE A 63 -17.98 -4.87 -8.78
C ILE A 63 -19.51 -4.76 -8.83
N ASP A 64 -20.21 -5.40 -7.90
CA ASP A 64 -21.68 -5.61 -7.96
C ASP A 64 -22.51 -4.35 -7.64
N SER A 65 -21.92 -3.36 -6.99
CA SER A 65 -22.58 -2.09 -6.65
C SER A 65 -21.57 -1.03 -6.25
N SER A 66 -21.94 0.25 -6.30
CA SER A 66 -21.12 1.35 -5.77
C SER A 66 -21.21 1.52 -4.23
N GLU A 67 -21.96 0.67 -3.54
CA GLU A 67 -22.07 0.71 -2.08
C GLU A 67 -20.79 0.21 -1.41
N GLY A 68 -20.54 0.64 -0.18
CA GLY A 68 -19.47 0.10 0.64
C GLY A 68 -18.07 0.52 0.23
N THR A 69 -17.11 -0.36 0.51
CA THR A 69 -15.67 -0.08 0.37
C THR A 69 -14.95 -1.18 -0.39
N LEU A 70 -14.08 -0.80 -1.32
CA LEU A 70 -13.16 -1.71 -1.97
C LEU A 70 -11.84 -1.73 -1.18
N ARG A 71 -11.51 -2.90 -0.64
CA ARG A 71 -10.34 -3.13 0.21
C ARG A 71 -9.33 -4.01 -0.51
N VAL A 72 -8.15 -3.47 -0.77
CA VAL A 72 -7.00 -4.20 -1.30
C VAL A 72 -6.02 -4.49 -0.16
N GLN A 73 -5.66 -5.75 0.04
CA GLN A 73 -4.76 -6.22 1.09
C GLN A 73 -3.59 -6.97 0.48
N ILE A 74 -2.38 -6.66 0.95
CA ILE A 74 -1.14 -7.30 0.51
C ILE A 74 -0.56 -8.13 1.65
N TYR A 75 -0.08 -9.31 1.31
CA TYR A 75 0.58 -10.27 2.20
C TYR A 75 1.97 -10.60 1.64
N ASN A 76 2.92 -10.91 2.52
CA ASN A 76 4.21 -11.45 2.11
C ASN A 76 4.05 -12.87 1.53
N ASP A 77 5.11 -13.38 0.94
CA ASP A 77 5.27 -14.79 0.61
C ASP A 77 5.46 -15.64 1.89
N ASN A 78 4.37 -15.80 2.65
CA ASN A 78 4.26 -16.68 3.80
C ASN A 78 2.83 -17.22 3.92
N PRO A 79 2.60 -18.53 3.71
CA PRO A 79 1.26 -19.13 3.75
C PRO A 79 0.59 -19.01 5.13
N ASP A 80 1.35 -19.00 6.23
CA ASP A 80 0.81 -18.88 7.59
C ASP A 80 0.24 -17.49 7.90
N ASP A 81 0.61 -16.48 7.11
CA ASP A 81 0.15 -15.10 7.24
C ASP A 81 -1.02 -14.78 6.29
N PHE A 82 -1.23 -15.60 5.26
CA PHE A 82 -2.20 -15.34 4.21
C PHE A 82 -3.64 -15.30 4.76
N LEU A 83 -4.33 -14.18 4.53
CA LEU A 83 -5.70 -13.91 5.01
C LEU A 83 -5.87 -13.94 6.54
N VAL A 84 -4.77 -13.95 7.31
CA VAL A 84 -4.82 -13.88 8.76
C VAL A 84 -4.94 -12.42 9.21
N SER A 85 -5.85 -12.17 10.15
CA SER A 85 -6.04 -10.83 10.72
C SER A 85 -4.76 -10.32 11.36
N GLY A 86 -4.38 -9.07 11.03
CA GLY A 86 -3.16 -8.45 11.53
C GLY A 86 -1.86 -8.85 10.82
N LYS A 87 -1.90 -9.77 9.85
CA LYS A 87 -0.70 -10.26 9.13
C LYS A 87 -0.44 -9.63 7.76
N LYS A 88 -1.41 -8.87 7.23
CA LYS A 88 -1.22 -8.04 6.02
C LYS A 88 -0.09 -7.03 6.24
N VAL A 89 0.72 -6.80 5.21
CA VAL A 89 1.77 -5.76 5.21
C VAL A 89 1.27 -4.41 4.74
N LEU A 90 0.21 -4.40 3.94
CA LEU A 90 -0.38 -3.18 3.40
C LEU A 90 -1.88 -3.35 3.20
N ARG A 91 -2.60 -2.24 3.36
CA ARG A 91 -4.03 -2.13 3.07
C ARG A 91 -4.31 -0.79 2.39
N VAL A 92 -5.08 -0.84 1.31
CA VAL A 92 -5.70 0.33 0.67
C VAL A 92 -7.21 0.13 0.72
N GLU A 93 -7.94 1.16 1.12
CA GLU A 93 -9.40 1.19 1.10
C GLU A 93 -9.86 2.42 0.33
N VAL A 94 -10.79 2.22 -0.59
CA VAL A 94 -11.39 3.30 -1.38
C VAL A 94 -12.91 3.11 -1.44
N PRO A 95 -13.71 4.18 -1.53
CA PRO A 95 -15.13 4.05 -1.84
C PRO A 95 -15.33 3.28 -3.14
N THR A 96 -16.30 2.38 -3.15
CA THR A 96 -16.56 1.52 -4.31
C THR A 96 -17.15 2.28 -5.49
N GLN A 97 -16.73 1.94 -6.70
CA GLN A 97 -17.42 2.25 -7.96
C GLN A 97 -17.94 0.95 -8.58
N GLU A 98 -19.16 0.97 -9.12
CA GLU A 98 -19.78 -0.20 -9.74
C GLU A 98 -19.05 -0.62 -11.03
N ASP A 99 -19.17 -1.89 -11.39
CA ASP A 99 -18.56 -2.58 -12.54
C ASP A 99 -17.03 -2.64 -12.53
N PHE A 100 -16.36 -1.49 -12.52
CA PHE A 100 -14.92 -1.37 -12.71
C PHE A 100 -14.32 -0.23 -11.89
N GLN A 101 -13.16 -0.47 -11.28
CA GLN A 101 -12.43 0.54 -10.54
C GLN A 101 -10.92 0.27 -10.57
N GLN A 102 -10.14 1.34 -10.74
CA GLN A 102 -8.69 1.30 -10.61
C GLN A 102 -8.24 1.66 -9.21
N VAL A 103 -7.32 0.86 -8.65
CA VAL A 103 -6.70 1.11 -7.34
C VAL A 103 -5.18 1.07 -7.48
N CYS A 104 -4.51 2.14 -7.05
CA CYS A 104 -3.05 2.19 -7.04
C CYS A 104 -2.52 1.70 -5.69
N VAL A 105 -1.58 0.75 -5.72
CA VAL A 105 -0.95 0.17 -4.54
C VAL A 105 0.55 0.41 -4.60
N THR A 106 1.12 1.12 -3.61
CA THR A 106 2.57 1.35 -3.52
C THR A 106 3.19 0.38 -2.53
N PHE A 107 4.21 -0.36 -2.93
CA PHE A 107 4.86 -1.39 -2.13
C PHE A 107 6.12 -0.86 -1.45
N PRO A 108 6.50 -1.39 -0.27
CA PRO A 108 7.68 -0.93 0.45
C PRO A 108 9.00 -1.32 -0.23
N ALA A 109 9.03 -2.46 -0.93
CA ALA A 109 10.21 -2.98 -1.61
C ALA A 109 9.82 -3.93 -2.74
N ALA A 110 10.74 -4.16 -3.68
CA ALA A 110 10.61 -5.22 -4.67
C ALA A 110 10.61 -6.60 -3.98
N GLY A 111 9.86 -7.55 -4.51
CA GLY A 111 9.74 -8.89 -3.92
C GLY A 111 8.51 -9.64 -4.38
N THR A 112 8.23 -10.76 -3.72
CA THR A 112 7.07 -11.62 -3.98
C THR A 112 6.00 -11.37 -2.93
N TYR A 113 4.78 -11.17 -3.39
CA TYR A 113 3.62 -10.86 -2.56
C TYR A 113 2.40 -11.64 -3.01
N SER A 114 1.39 -11.68 -2.13
CA SER A 114 0.03 -12.09 -2.45
C SER A 114 -0.92 -10.91 -2.24
N MET A 115 -1.96 -10.79 -3.08
CA MET A 115 -2.95 -9.74 -3.00
C MET A 115 -4.36 -10.33 -2.93
N ALA A 116 -5.15 -9.80 -1.98
CA ALA A 116 -6.58 -10.08 -1.86
C ALA A 116 -7.36 -8.77 -1.97
N VAL A 117 -8.40 -8.78 -2.79
CA VAL A 117 -9.34 -7.68 -2.99
C VAL A 117 -10.70 -8.10 -2.46
N MET A 118 -11.30 -7.27 -1.62
CA MET A 118 -12.62 -7.50 -1.05
C MET A 118 -13.50 -6.28 -1.30
N HIS A 119 -14.69 -6.50 -1.84
CA HIS A 119 -15.75 -5.50 -1.85
C HIS A 119 -16.59 -5.72 -0.59
N ASP A 120 -16.40 -4.84 0.40
CA ASP A 120 -17.14 -4.74 1.67
C ASP A 120 -18.43 -3.93 1.44
N LYS A 121 -19.38 -4.54 0.73
CA LYS A 121 -20.65 -3.97 0.28
C LYS A 121 -21.50 -3.50 1.45
N ASN A 122 -21.59 -4.29 2.52
CA ASN A 122 -22.42 -3.97 3.68
C ASN A 122 -21.71 -3.07 4.72
N SER A 123 -20.45 -2.70 4.47
CA SER A 123 -19.63 -1.81 5.30
C SER A 123 -19.42 -2.27 6.75
N ASN A 124 -19.46 -3.57 7.02
CA ASN A 124 -19.31 -4.10 8.38
C ASN A 124 -17.86 -4.51 8.72
N GLY A 125 -16.95 -4.44 7.75
CA GLY A 125 -15.54 -4.75 7.94
C GLY A 125 -15.19 -6.23 7.82
N ARG A 126 -16.17 -7.12 7.70
CA ARG A 126 -16.03 -8.58 7.78
C ARG A 126 -16.01 -9.22 6.40
N ALA A 127 -15.45 -10.43 6.33
CA ALA A 127 -15.43 -11.23 5.12
C ALA A 127 -16.68 -12.14 5.07
N ASP A 128 -17.86 -11.54 4.89
CA ASP A 128 -19.11 -12.29 4.79
C ASP A 128 -19.24 -12.94 3.40
N ILE A 129 -18.93 -14.23 3.30
CA ILE A 129 -18.81 -14.99 2.03
C ILE A 129 -20.04 -14.87 1.12
N PHE A 130 -21.24 -14.72 1.69
CA PHE A 130 -22.49 -14.65 0.92
C PHE A 130 -22.85 -13.24 0.41
N THR A 131 -22.26 -12.20 1.01
CA THR A 131 -22.60 -10.80 0.73
C THR A 131 -21.47 -10.08 -0.01
N GLU A 132 -20.23 -10.36 0.38
CA GLU A 132 -19.05 -9.67 -0.13
C GLU A 132 -18.52 -10.30 -1.43
N GLY A 133 -17.85 -9.46 -2.22
CA GLY A 133 -17.13 -9.91 -3.41
C GLY A 133 -15.65 -10.12 -3.10
N PHE A 134 -15.05 -11.20 -3.60
CA PHE A 134 -13.64 -11.51 -3.39
C PHE A 134 -12.90 -11.71 -4.71
N GLY A 135 -11.69 -11.17 -4.79
CA GLY A 135 -10.76 -11.38 -5.90
C GLY A 135 -9.33 -11.47 -5.38
N PHE A 136 -8.44 -12.05 -6.18
CA PHE A 136 -7.05 -12.29 -5.79
C PHE A 136 -6.11 -12.01 -6.97
N SER A 137 -4.84 -11.72 -6.67
CA SER A 137 -3.80 -11.73 -7.70
C SER A 137 -3.79 -13.06 -8.45
N ASN A 138 -3.47 -13.00 -9.75
CA ASN A 138 -3.51 -14.11 -10.71
C ASN A 138 -4.89 -14.71 -11.02
N ASN A 139 -5.98 -14.23 -10.40
CA ASN A 139 -7.35 -14.70 -10.64
C ASN A 139 -7.52 -16.24 -10.63
N PRO A 140 -7.08 -16.95 -9.57
CA PRO A 140 -7.32 -18.39 -9.46
C PRO A 140 -8.82 -18.72 -9.45
N SER A 141 -9.15 -19.95 -9.85
CA SER A 141 -10.55 -20.39 -9.87
C SER A 141 -11.07 -20.62 -8.45
N LEU A 142 -12.01 -19.77 -8.02
CA LEU A 142 -12.65 -19.90 -6.72
C LEU A 142 -13.76 -20.97 -6.77
N THR A 143 -13.65 -21.99 -5.93
CA THR A 143 -14.63 -23.08 -5.85
C THR A 143 -15.30 -23.12 -4.48
N PHE A 144 -14.54 -23.37 -3.42
CA PHE A 144 -15.01 -23.36 -2.03
C PHE A 144 -13.98 -22.68 -1.15
N GLY A 145 -14.21 -21.40 -0.84
CA GLY A 145 -13.30 -20.61 0.01
C GLY A 145 -12.17 -19.93 -0.77
N PRO A 146 -11.17 -19.39 -0.05
CA PRO A 146 -10.02 -18.74 -0.65
C PRO A 146 -9.14 -19.73 -1.43
N PRO A 147 -8.37 -19.26 -2.42
CA PRO A 147 -7.40 -20.08 -3.15
C PRO A 147 -6.24 -20.49 -2.25
N GLU A 148 -5.37 -21.38 -2.75
CA GLU A 148 -4.10 -21.63 -2.09
C GLU A 148 -3.21 -20.38 -2.19
N HIS A 149 -2.40 -20.11 -1.15
CA HIS A 149 -1.54 -18.91 -1.11
C HIS A 149 -0.61 -18.84 -2.32
N GLU A 150 -0.02 -19.97 -2.71
CA GLU A 150 0.88 -20.08 -3.86
C GLU A 150 0.22 -19.64 -5.18
N GLU A 151 -1.07 -19.92 -5.38
CA GLU A 151 -1.80 -19.52 -6.59
C GLU A 151 -1.92 -18.00 -6.73
N THR A 152 -1.77 -17.27 -5.61
CA THR A 152 -1.90 -15.82 -5.55
C THR A 152 -0.56 -15.09 -5.57
N LEU A 153 0.57 -15.80 -5.58
CA LEU A 153 1.89 -15.17 -5.53
C LEU A 153 2.24 -14.44 -6.83
N PHE A 154 2.76 -13.22 -6.71
CA PHE A 154 3.26 -12.44 -7.83
C PHE A 154 4.46 -11.60 -7.43
N GLU A 155 5.36 -11.40 -8.38
CA GLU A 155 6.52 -10.54 -8.20
C GLU A 155 6.21 -9.08 -8.54
N VAL A 156 6.80 -8.16 -7.78
CA VAL A 156 6.84 -6.73 -8.08
C VAL A 156 8.29 -6.23 -8.09
N ALA A 157 8.58 -5.37 -9.06
CA ALA A 157 9.84 -4.65 -9.19
C ALA A 157 9.56 -3.15 -9.21
N ASN A 158 10.61 -2.34 -9.06
CA ASN A 158 10.52 -0.88 -9.15
C ASN A 158 9.81 -0.44 -10.45
N GLY A 159 8.97 0.60 -10.36
CA GLY A 159 8.09 1.02 -11.45
C GLY A 159 6.64 0.59 -11.25
N VAL A 160 5.83 0.68 -12.30
CA VAL A 160 4.40 0.34 -12.26
C VAL A 160 4.12 -0.96 -13.00
N LYS A 161 3.58 -1.94 -12.28
CA LYS A 161 2.97 -3.15 -12.84
C LYS A 161 1.47 -2.96 -12.95
N LYS A 162 0.86 -3.36 -14.07
CA LYS A 162 -0.60 -3.47 -14.16
C LYS A 162 -1.05 -4.87 -13.77
N MET A 163 -2.20 -4.99 -13.12
CA MET A 163 -2.78 -6.27 -12.75
C MET A 163 -4.30 -6.21 -12.78
N ASP A 164 -4.91 -7.15 -13.48
CA ASP A 164 -6.37 -7.32 -13.47
C ASP A 164 -6.78 -8.21 -12.30
N VAL A 165 -7.82 -7.81 -11.56
CA VAL A 165 -8.44 -8.64 -10.52
C VAL A 165 -9.95 -8.67 -10.74
N ALA A 166 -10.51 -9.86 -10.91
CA ALA A 166 -11.94 -10.06 -11.07
C ALA A 166 -12.57 -10.45 -9.73
N LEU A 167 -13.56 -9.69 -9.29
CA LEU A 167 -14.36 -10.06 -8.12
C LEU A 167 -15.34 -11.17 -8.48
N THR A 168 -15.48 -12.11 -7.56
CA THR A 168 -16.45 -13.19 -7.60
C THR A 168 -17.31 -13.12 -6.35
N TYR A 169 -18.62 -13.28 -6.53
CA TYR A 169 -19.58 -13.37 -5.43
C TYR A 169 -20.14 -14.78 -5.39
N TYR A 170 -20.36 -15.31 -4.19
CA TYR A 170 -20.78 -16.69 -4.00
C TYR A 170 -22.06 -17.05 -4.77
N PHE A 171 -23.06 -16.17 -4.77
CA PHE A 171 -24.32 -16.38 -5.51
C PHE A 171 -24.13 -16.49 -7.03
N GLN A 172 -23.03 -15.94 -7.57
CA GLN A 172 -22.72 -16.02 -9.01
C GLN A 172 -22.08 -17.37 -9.36
N LEU A 173 -21.32 -17.97 -8.45
CA LEU A 173 -20.76 -19.32 -8.60
C LEU A 173 -21.88 -20.36 -8.74
N GLU A 174 -22.90 -20.28 -7.89
CA GLU A 174 -24.04 -21.22 -7.92
C GLU A 174 -24.82 -21.16 -9.25
N LYS A 175 -25.06 -19.95 -9.77
CA LYS A 175 -25.74 -19.76 -11.07
C LYS A 175 -24.94 -20.36 -12.22
N LYS A 176 -23.61 -20.19 -12.22
CA LYS A 176 -22.71 -20.73 -13.24
C LYS A 176 -22.74 -22.26 -13.26
N ASP A 177 -22.72 -22.90 -12.09
CA ASP A 177 -22.77 -24.35 -11.96
C ASP A 177 -24.14 -24.94 -12.34
N SER A 178 -25.23 -24.30 -11.93
CA SER A 178 -26.59 -24.68 -12.35
C SER A 178 -26.74 -24.67 -13.88
N LYS A 179 -26.23 -23.63 -14.54
CA LYS A 179 -26.24 -23.51 -16.01
C LYS A 179 -25.39 -24.59 -16.68
N ARG A 180 -24.22 -24.94 -16.12
CA ARG A 180 -23.37 -26.05 -16.61
C ARG A 180 -24.07 -27.40 -16.48
N ARG A 181 -24.76 -27.66 -15.35
CA ARG A 181 -25.52 -28.90 -15.13
C ARG A 181 -26.68 -29.07 -16.10
N ARG A 182 -27.42 -28.00 -16.43
CA ARG A 182 -28.52 -28.05 -17.42
C ARG A 182 -28.10 -28.33 -18.86
N ARG A 183 -26.80 -28.18 -19.17
CA ARG A 183 -26.25 -28.40 -20.52
C ARG A 183 -25.65 -29.79 -20.72
N ARG A 184 -25.58 -30.60 -19.67
CA ARG A 184 -25.17 -32.00 -19.70
C ARG A 184 -26.40 -32.89 -19.70
#